data_AF-A0A8T4EQH2-F1
#
_entry.id   AF-A0A8T4EQH2-F1
#
_cell.length_a   1.000
_cell.length_b   1.000
_cell.length_c   1.000
_cell.angle_alpha   90.00
_cell.angle_beta   90.00
_cell.angle_gamma   90.00
#
_symmetry.space_group_name_H-M   'P 1'
#
loop_
_entity.id
_entity.type
_entity.pdbx_description
1 polymer ?
#
loop_
_entity_poly.entity_id
_entity_poly.type
_entity_poly.pdbx_seq_one_letter_code
_entity_poly.pdbx_strand_id
1 'polypeptide(L)'
;MSKPNPYAPSDEDMAKKYFDDYELQPHDKKSLKEIRKKIGDNSYKNCDEIEQHQEFMENLINKLKDIIDKEKRAGNVNWELERQMEEIRSMYLELEHMRKHKDK
;
A
#
# COMPACT_ATOMS: atom_id res chain seq x y z
N MET A 1 29.93 29.07 17.11
CA MET A 1 28.58 28.49 17.07
C MET A 1 27.95 28.88 15.74
N SER A 2 27.86 27.96 14.77
CA SER A 2 27.22 28.23 13.48
C SER A 2 25.71 28.29 13.67
N LYS A 3 25.08 29.37 13.16
CA LYS A 3 23.63 29.54 13.20
C LYS A 3 22.98 28.49 12.28
N PRO A 4 21.87 27.84 12.69
CA PRO A 4 21.17 26.89 11.82
C PRO A 4 20.68 27.60 10.55
N ASN A 5 20.81 26.93 9.41
CA ASN A 5 20.42 27.45 8.09
C ASN A 5 18.88 27.56 8.02
N PRO A 6 18.30 28.76 7.88
CA PRO A 6 16.85 28.96 7.86
C PRO A 6 16.15 28.42 6.60
N TYR A 7 16.93 27.95 5.61
CA TYR A 7 16.42 27.31 4.38
C TYR A 7 16.68 25.80 4.33
N ALA A 8 17.20 25.21 5.42
CA ALA A 8 17.20 23.75 5.53
C ALA A 8 15.74 23.30 5.67
N PRO A 9 15.24 22.36 4.84
CA PRO A 9 13.93 21.78 5.05
C PRO A 9 13.85 21.30 6.49
N SER A 10 12.76 21.61 7.19
CA SER A 10 12.54 21.03 8.50
C SER A 10 12.44 19.50 8.37
N ASP A 11 12.78 18.75 9.41
CA ASP A 11 12.56 17.30 9.43
C ASP A 11 11.08 16.96 9.11
N GLU A 12 10.17 17.88 9.47
CA GLU A 12 8.74 17.80 9.18
C GLU A 12 8.42 18.02 7.70
N ASP A 13 9.06 18.98 7.02
CA ASP A 13 8.92 19.22 5.58
C ASP A 13 9.57 18.13 4.73
N MET A 14 10.69 17.57 5.19
CA MET A 14 11.28 16.36 4.59
C MET A 14 10.31 15.21 4.75
N ALA A 15 9.85 14.92 5.98
CA ALA A 15 8.87 13.88 6.22
C ALA A 15 7.65 14.04 5.32
N LYS A 16 7.05 15.24 5.26
CA LYS A 16 5.86 15.52 4.44
C LYS A 16 6.10 15.34 2.93
N LYS A 17 7.24 15.80 2.42
CA LYS A 17 7.61 15.63 1.01
C LYS A 17 7.89 14.17 0.64
N TYR A 18 8.44 13.39 1.58
CA TYR A 18 8.57 11.93 1.45
C TYR A 18 7.22 11.21 1.69
N PHE A 19 6.30 11.76 2.47
CA PHE A 19 4.97 11.18 2.71
C PHE A 19 4.03 11.38 1.50
N ASP A 20 4.11 12.51 0.79
CA ASP A 20 3.22 12.81 -0.35
C ASP A 20 3.56 11.99 -1.61
N ASP A 21 4.84 11.61 -1.84
CA ASP A 21 5.20 10.75 -2.98
C ASP A 21 4.78 9.28 -2.79
N TYR A 22 4.52 8.87 -1.55
CA TYR A 22 4.22 7.48 -1.22
C TYR A 22 2.84 7.25 -0.59
N GLU A 23 2.05 8.30 -0.38
CA GLU A 23 0.61 8.14 -0.20
C GLU A 23 0.05 7.47 -1.45
N LEU A 24 -0.43 6.22 -1.29
CA LEU A 24 -1.26 5.56 -2.30
C LEU A 24 -2.20 6.58 -2.92
N GLN A 25 -2.27 6.62 -4.24
CA GLN A 25 -3.05 7.66 -4.89
C GLN A 25 -4.49 7.58 -4.39
N PRO A 26 -5.23 8.70 -4.34
CA PRO A 26 -6.60 8.71 -3.84
C PRO A 26 -7.50 7.66 -4.50
N HIS A 27 -7.24 7.37 -5.78
CA HIS A 27 -7.93 6.32 -6.52
C HIS A 27 -7.55 4.90 -6.04
N ASP A 28 -6.28 4.63 -5.78
CA ASP A 28 -5.82 3.34 -5.21
C ASP A 28 -6.43 3.10 -3.83
N LYS A 29 -6.43 4.12 -2.96
CA LYS A 29 -7.06 4.07 -1.64
C LYS A 29 -8.56 3.78 -1.74
N LYS A 30 -9.23 4.37 -2.72
CA LYS A 30 -10.66 4.12 -2.98
C LYS A 30 -10.88 2.66 -3.42
N SER A 31 -10.09 2.17 -4.36
CA SER A 31 -10.17 0.78 -4.83
C SER A 31 -9.93 -0.22 -3.70
N LEU A 32 -8.91 0.00 -2.85
CA LEU A 32 -8.67 -0.85 -1.69
C LEU A 32 -9.83 -0.84 -0.68
N LYS A 33 -10.45 0.32 -0.44
CA LYS A 33 -11.66 0.41 0.41
C LYS A 33 -12.84 -0.35 -0.18
N GLU A 34 -13.04 -0.26 -1.49
CA GLU A 34 -14.10 -1.01 -2.18
C GLU A 34 -13.84 -2.52 -2.10
N ILE A 35 -12.60 -2.96 -2.30
CA ILE A 35 -12.22 -4.36 -2.17
C ILE A 35 -12.45 -4.85 -0.73
N ARG A 36 -11.97 -4.11 0.28
CA ARG A 36 -12.17 -4.46 1.69
C ARG A 36 -13.64 -4.57 2.07
N LYS A 37 -14.46 -3.65 1.55
CA LYS A 37 -15.91 -3.71 1.73
C LYS A 37 -16.48 -4.97 1.09
N LYS A 38 -16.09 -5.29 -0.15
CA LYS A 38 -16.56 -6.49 -0.85
C LYS A 38 -16.15 -7.79 -0.16
N ILE A 39 -14.95 -7.85 0.42
CA ILE A 39 -14.49 -8.97 1.26
C ILE A 39 -15.41 -9.11 2.48
N GLY A 40 -15.64 -8.02 3.23
CA GLY A 40 -16.51 -8.02 4.40
C GLY A 40 -17.97 -8.38 4.10
N ASP A 41 -18.50 -7.92 2.97
CA ASP A 41 -19.84 -8.25 2.49
C ASP A 41 -19.91 -9.65 1.84
N ASN A 42 -18.79 -10.38 1.74
CA ASN A 42 -18.64 -11.64 1.00
C ASN A 42 -19.28 -11.60 -0.40
N SER A 43 -19.13 -10.45 -1.07
CA SER A 43 -19.94 -10.08 -2.24
C SER A 43 -19.33 -10.47 -3.58
N TYR A 44 -18.12 -11.04 -3.59
CA TYR A 44 -17.49 -11.54 -4.81
C TYR A 44 -18.31 -12.68 -5.40
N LYS A 45 -18.79 -12.50 -6.63
CA LYS A 45 -19.66 -13.48 -7.29
C LYS A 45 -18.90 -14.43 -8.21
N ASN A 46 -17.79 -13.98 -8.76
CA ASN A 46 -16.97 -14.66 -9.76
C ASN A 46 -15.50 -14.68 -9.34
N CYS A 47 -14.79 -15.73 -9.77
CA CYS A 47 -13.35 -15.86 -9.53
C CYS A 47 -12.54 -14.85 -10.37
N ASP A 48 -13.00 -14.50 -11.58
CA ASP A 48 -12.32 -13.51 -12.43
C ASP A 48 -12.19 -12.13 -11.77
N GLU A 49 -13.22 -11.69 -11.03
CA GLU A 49 -13.18 -10.40 -10.30
C GLU A 49 -12.18 -10.47 -9.15
N ILE A 50 -12.08 -11.62 -8.49
CA ILE A 50 -11.09 -11.85 -7.44
C ILE A 50 -9.67 -11.78 -8.03
N GLU A 51 -9.44 -12.43 -9.18
CA GLU A 51 -8.14 -12.41 -9.87
C GLU A 51 -7.74 -10.99 -10.30
N GLN A 52 -8.66 -10.22 -10.89
CA GLN A 52 -8.40 -8.82 -11.25
C GLN A 52 -8.00 -7.95 -10.04
N HIS A 53 -8.65 -8.15 -8.90
CA HIS A 53 -8.31 -7.44 -7.67
C HIS A 53 -6.99 -7.92 -7.06
N GLN A 54 -6.67 -9.20 -7.18
CA GLN A 54 -5.38 -9.76 -6.77
C GLN A 54 -4.24 -9.17 -7.62
N GLU A 55 -4.37 -9.11 -8.94
CA GLU A 55 -3.39 -8.50 -9.83
C GLU A 55 -3.19 -7.00 -9.51
N PHE A 56 -4.28 -6.27 -9.25
CA PHE A 56 -4.20 -4.88 -8.80
C PHE A 56 -3.40 -4.73 -7.50
N MET A 57 -3.66 -5.58 -6.50
CA MET A 57 -2.93 -5.58 -5.24
C MET A 57 -1.46 -5.94 -5.40
N GLU A 58 -1.13 -6.93 -6.24
CA GLU A 58 0.27 -7.30 -6.51
C GLU A 58 1.04 -6.14 -7.14
N ASN A 59 0.41 -5.42 -8.08
CA ASN A 59 1.00 -4.22 -8.67
C ASN A 59 1.27 -3.13 -7.62
N LEU A 60 0.34 -2.92 -6.68
CA LEU A 60 0.56 -1.98 -5.57
C LEU A 60 1.68 -2.44 -4.62
N ILE A 61 1.70 -3.72 -4.25
CA ILE A 61 2.76 -4.28 -3.41
C ILE A 61 4.12 -4.12 -4.08
N ASN A 62 4.22 -4.34 -5.38
CA ASN A 62 5.48 -4.19 -6.13
C ASN A 62 5.94 -2.72 -6.14
N LYS A 63 5.03 -1.76 -6.32
CA LYS A 63 5.34 -0.32 -6.18
C LYS A 63 5.84 0.01 -4.78
N LEU A 64 5.13 -0.42 -3.73
CA LEU A 64 5.51 -0.18 -2.35
C LEU A 64 6.86 -0.83 -2.00
N LYS A 65 7.13 -2.04 -2.50
CA LYS A 65 8.43 -2.71 -2.33
C LYS A 65 9.58 -1.91 -2.94
N ASP A 66 9.42 -1.43 -4.17
CA ASP A 66 10.45 -0.64 -4.85
C ASP A 66 10.77 0.64 -4.09
N ILE A 67 9.73 1.27 -3.54
CA ILE A 67 9.86 2.44 -2.67
C ILE A 67 10.59 2.10 -1.36
N ILE A 68 10.12 1.08 -0.64
CA ILE A 68 10.73 0.67 0.64
C ILE A 68 12.20 0.30 0.43
N ASP A 69 12.54 -0.34 -0.69
CA ASP A 69 13.92 -0.69 -1.02
C ASP A 69 14.78 0.57 -1.28
N LYS A 70 14.24 1.57 -2.00
CA LYS A 70 14.89 2.88 -2.19
C LYS A 70 15.12 3.60 -0.87
N GLU A 71 14.12 3.65 0.01
CA GLU A 71 14.23 4.26 1.34
C GLU A 71 15.27 3.53 2.21
N LYS A 72 15.26 2.19 2.20
CA LYS A 72 16.25 1.37 2.93
C LYS A 72 17.67 1.62 2.43
N ARG A 73 17.87 1.76 1.12
CA ARG A 73 19.18 2.13 0.54
C ARG A 73 19.62 3.54 0.93
N ALA A 74 18.68 4.46 1.14
CA ALA A 74 18.95 5.80 1.65
C ALA A 74 19.23 5.83 3.16
N GLY A 75 19.09 4.70 3.86
CA GLY A 75 19.24 4.61 5.31
C GLY A 75 17.98 4.96 6.10
N ASN A 76 16.85 5.15 5.42
CA ASN A 76 15.56 5.46 6.03
C ASN A 76 14.77 4.18 6.28
N VAL A 77 14.03 4.15 7.40
CA VAL A 77 13.06 3.10 7.69
C VAL A 77 11.66 3.71 7.60
N ASN A 78 10.85 3.21 6.67
CA ASN A 78 9.48 3.67 6.48
C ASN A 78 8.47 2.62 6.94
N TRP A 79 8.23 2.61 8.25
CA TRP A 79 7.32 1.69 8.93
C TRP A 79 5.87 1.80 8.45
N GLU A 80 5.46 2.98 7.99
CA GLU A 80 4.10 3.22 7.49
C GLU A 80 3.88 2.52 6.14
N LEU A 81 4.86 2.58 5.23
CA LEU A 81 4.80 1.84 3.97
C LEU A 81 4.85 0.33 4.18
N GLU A 82 5.66 -0.13 5.14
CA GLU A 82 5.67 -1.54 5.53
C GLU A 82 4.30 -1.98 6.05
N ARG A 83 3.66 -1.18 6.94
CA ARG A 83 2.30 -1.45 7.43
C ARG A 83 1.28 -1.49 6.29
N GLN A 84 1.30 -0.52 5.38
CA GLN A 84 0.38 -0.48 4.24
C GLN A 84 0.56 -1.69 3.32
N MET A 85 1.81 -2.09 3.06
CA MET A 85 2.10 -3.29 2.28
C MET A 85 1.56 -4.55 2.97
N GLU A 86 1.66 -4.65 4.30
CA GLU A 86 1.08 -5.76 5.07
C GLU A 86 -0.45 -5.78 5.02
N GLU A 87 -1.11 -4.62 5.12
CA GLU A 87 -2.57 -4.53 4.96
C GLU A 87 -3.02 -5.03 3.59
N ILE A 88 -2.32 -4.63 2.51
CA ILE A 88 -2.64 -5.07 1.15
C ILE A 88 -2.41 -6.58 0.99
N ARG A 89 -1.32 -7.12 1.57
CA ARG A 89 -1.08 -8.58 1.58
C ARG A 89 -2.17 -9.34 2.32
N SER A 90 -2.64 -8.81 3.45
CA SER A 90 -3.73 -9.45 4.20
C SER A 90 -4.99 -9.55 3.35
N MET A 91 -5.37 -8.46 2.67
CA MET A 91 -6.54 -8.46 1.78
C MET A 91 -6.36 -9.43 0.61
N TYR A 92 -5.16 -9.52 0.03
CA TYR A 92 -4.85 -10.48 -1.03
C TYR A 92 -5.06 -11.94 -0.57
N LEU A 93 -4.61 -12.27 0.65
CA LEU A 93 -4.77 -13.61 1.22
C LEU A 93 -6.24 -13.94 1.52
N GLU A 94 -7.01 -12.96 2.00
CA GLU A 94 -8.45 -13.12 2.18
C GLU A 94 -9.16 -13.41 0.84
N LEU A 95 -8.82 -12.67 -0.21
CA LEU A 95 -9.31 -12.92 -1.56
C LEU A 95 -8.94 -14.33 -2.06
N GLU A 96 -7.70 -14.77 -1.85
CA GLU A 96 -7.25 -16.11 -2.23
C GLU A 96 -8.04 -17.20 -1.50
N HIS A 97 -8.30 -17.01 -0.20
CA HIS A 97 -9.10 -17.92 0.59
C HIS A 97 -10.54 -18.01 0.06
N MET A 98 -11.18 -16.87 -0.22
CA MET A 98 -12.52 -16.83 -0.82
C MET A 98 -12.57 -17.55 -2.17
N ARG A 99 -11.54 -17.37 -3.02
CA ARG A 99 -11.45 -18.06 -4.32
C ARG A 99 -11.39 -19.57 -4.15
N LYS A 100 -10.47 -20.06 -3.30
CA LYS A 100 -10.29 -21.51 -3.03
C LYS A 100 -11.53 -22.18 -2.45
N HIS A 101 -12.35 -21.43 -1.71
CA HIS A 101 -13.59 -21.94 -1.12
C HIS A 101 -14.79 -21.91 -2.08
N LYS A 102 -14.72 -21.12 -3.18
CA LYS A 102 -15.76 -21.09 -4.22
C LYS A 102 -15.61 -22.18 -5.28
N ASP A 103 -14.39 -22.69 -5.47
CA ASP A 103 -14.10 -23.74 -6.44
C ASP A 103 -14.45 -25.17 -5.93
N LYS A 104 -14.96 -25.28 -4.70
CA LYS A 104 -15.41 -26.54 -4.07
C LYS A 104 -16.93 -26.66 -4.09
#